data_AF-A0A6S7K015-F1
#
_entry.id   AF-A0A6S7K015-F1
#
_cell.length_a   1.000
_cell.length_b   1.000
_cell.length_c   1.000
_cell.angle_alpha   90.00
_cell.angle_beta   90.00
_cell.angle_gamma   90.00
#
_symmetry.space_group_name_H-M   'P 1'
#
loop_
_entity.id
_entity.type
_entity.pdbx_description
1 polymer ?
#
loop_
_entity_poly.entity_id
_entity_poly.type
_entity_poly.pdbx_seq_one_letter_code
_entity_poly.pdbx_strand_id
1 'polypeptide(L)'
;VEKLNDNCRRIHLEKSNKWDAAKDVLLAEERLKNLSHLQRTPRPYKKKADEYWSTGIKESRSKRPRLRDQVQPSEAEVDGEDMSTLTANELRKRLKDMGIKTAARNIDRLLDMYRIAMQ
;
A
#
# COMPACT_ATOMS: atom_id res chain seq x y z
N VAL A 1 -0.58 33.71 -8.53
CA VAL A 1 -0.21 32.32 -8.13
C VAL A 1 -0.47 31.40 -9.33
N GLU A 2 0.37 31.41 -10.38
CA GLU A 2 0.01 30.65 -11.62
C GLU A 2 1.17 30.07 -12.45
N LYS A 3 2.44 30.12 -12.00
CA LYS A 3 3.56 29.57 -12.80
C LYS A 3 3.85 28.06 -12.60
N LEU A 4 3.35 27.43 -11.53
CA LEU A 4 3.63 26.03 -11.24
C LEU A 4 2.67 25.04 -11.91
N ASN A 5 1.52 25.49 -12.42
CA ASN A 5 0.47 24.60 -12.95
C ASN A 5 0.74 24.15 -14.39
N ASP A 6 1.41 24.97 -15.20
CA ASP A 6 1.66 24.66 -16.62
C ASP A 6 2.59 23.45 -16.83
N ASN A 7 3.57 23.25 -15.95
CA ASN A 7 4.44 22.08 -16.03
C ASN A 7 3.68 20.77 -15.76
N CYS A 8 2.80 20.77 -14.77
CA CYS A 8 1.97 19.60 -14.46
C CYS A 8 0.99 19.31 -15.59
N ARG A 9 0.36 20.35 -16.16
CA ARG A 9 -0.53 20.22 -17.32
C ARG A 9 0.20 19.70 -18.56
N ARG A 10 1.38 20.26 -18.86
CA ARG A 10 2.23 19.83 -19.96
C ARG A 10 2.65 18.37 -19.80
N ILE A 11 3.15 17.98 -18.63
CA ILE A 11 3.54 16.58 -18.35
C ILE A 11 2.34 15.65 -18.47
N HIS A 12 1.17 16.05 -17.96
CA HIS A 12 -0.04 15.23 -18.03
C HIS A 12 -0.52 15.05 -19.48
N LEU A 13 -0.51 16.10 -20.28
CA LEU A 13 -0.89 16.07 -21.69
C LEU A 13 0.14 15.29 -22.51
N GLU A 14 1.45 15.52 -22.35
CA GLU A 14 2.49 14.77 -23.04
C GLU A 14 2.48 13.27 -22.68
N LYS A 15 2.17 12.92 -21.42
CA LYS A 15 2.06 11.50 -21.01
C LYS A 15 0.81 10.81 -21.53
N SER A 16 -0.32 11.51 -21.53
CA SER A 16 -1.63 10.92 -21.90
C SER A 16 -1.85 10.92 -23.41
N ASN A 17 -1.23 11.87 -24.09
CA ASN A 17 -1.48 12.20 -25.48
C ASN A 17 -0.12 12.07 -26.19
N LYS A 18 0.06 10.96 -26.94
CA LYS A 18 1.31 10.64 -27.66
C LYS A 18 1.58 11.65 -28.79
N TRP A 19 2.04 12.84 -28.43
CA TRP A 19 2.21 13.96 -29.37
C TRP A 19 3.47 13.87 -30.22
N ASP A 20 4.39 12.94 -29.90
CA ASP A 20 5.63 12.77 -30.63
C ASP A 20 5.80 11.31 -31.08
N ALA A 21 5.07 10.95 -32.13
CA ALA A 21 5.12 9.62 -32.72
C ALA A 21 6.51 9.29 -33.30
N ALA A 22 7.24 10.29 -33.82
CA ALA A 22 8.56 10.08 -34.39
C ALA A 22 9.58 9.68 -33.32
N LYS A 23 9.58 10.37 -32.18
CA LYS A 23 10.42 9.99 -31.02
C LYS A 23 10.07 8.60 -30.49
N ASP A 24 8.79 8.26 -30.41
CA ASP A 24 8.34 6.92 -30.00
C ASP A 24 8.89 5.83 -30.92
N VAL A 25 8.90 6.06 -32.24
CA VAL A 25 9.48 5.14 -33.23
C VAL A 25 10.99 4.99 -33.02
N LEU A 26 11.73 6.09 -32.88
CA LEU A 26 13.18 6.05 -32.64
C LEU A 26 13.54 5.28 -31.35
N LEU A 27 12.80 5.53 -30.26
CA LEU A 27 12.98 4.81 -28.99
C LEU A 27 12.62 3.32 -29.12
N ALA A 28 11.60 2.98 -29.90
CA ALA A 28 11.23 1.59 -30.15
C ALA A 28 12.32 0.87 -30.95
N GLU A 29 12.87 1.49 -31.99
CA GLU A 29 13.98 0.94 -32.77
C GLU A 29 15.24 0.73 -31.92
N GLU A 30 15.60 1.70 -31.09
CA GLU A 30 16.75 1.57 -30.18
C GLU A 30 16.55 0.40 -29.20
N ARG A 31 15.35 0.28 -28.62
CA ARG A 31 15.00 -0.87 -27.75
C ARG A 31 15.12 -2.20 -28.50
N LEU A 32 14.65 -2.27 -29.75
CA LEU A 32 14.78 -3.49 -30.56
C LEU A 32 16.25 -3.82 -30.86
N LYS A 33 17.08 -2.82 -31.18
CA LYS A 33 18.53 -3.01 -31.35
C LYS A 33 19.17 -3.53 -30.06
N ASN A 34 18.86 -2.93 -28.93
CA ASN A 34 19.40 -3.35 -27.63
C ASN A 34 18.93 -4.75 -27.24
N LEU A 35 17.72 -5.16 -27.62
CA LEU A 35 17.17 -6.49 -27.32
C LEU A 35 17.47 -7.53 -28.42
N SER A 36 18.17 -7.15 -29.50
CA SER A 36 18.40 -8.02 -30.67
C SER A 36 19.11 -9.33 -30.34
N HIS A 37 19.94 -9.34 -29.30
CA HIS A 37 20.68 -10.52 -28.83
C HIS A 37 19.86 -11.43 -27.90
N LEU A 38 18.69 -10.98 -27.44
CA LEU A 38 17.81 -11.73 -26.53
C LEU A 38 16.73 -12.43 -27.34
N GLN A 39 16.79 -13.76 -27.44
CA GLN A 39 15.67 -14.53 -27.97
C GLN A 39 14.59 -14.68 -26.89
N ARG A 40 13.35 -14.28 -27.22
CA ARG A 40 12.19 -14.59 -26.37
C ARG A 40 11.91 -16.08 -26.46
N THR A 41 12.14 -16.80 -25.37
CA THR A 41 11.63 -18.16 -25.25
C THR A 41 10.15 -18.11 -24.85
N PRO A 42 9.28 -18.97 -25.43
CA PRO A 42 7.92 -19.08 -24.96
C PRO A 42 7.94 -19.47 -23.48
N ARG A 43 7.17 -18.76 -22.67
CA ARG A 43 7.04 -19.10 -21.25
C ARG A 43 6.53 -20.54 -21.16
N PRO A 44 7.17 -21.43 -20.39
CA PRO A 44 6.66 -22.78 -20.20
C PRO A 44 5.26 -22.70 -19.59
N TYR A 45 4.27 -23.19 -20.34
CA TYR A 45 2.89 -23.23 -19.87
C TYR A 45 2.74 -24.35 -18.85
N LYS A 46 2.33 -23.99 -17.62
CA LYS A 46 1.83 -24.93 -16.62
C LYS A 46 0.38 -24.54 -16.33
N LYS A 47 -0.55 -25.47 -16.58
CA LYS A 47 -2.01 -25.25 -16.42
C LYS A 47 -2.39 -24.74 -15.03
N LYS A 48 -1.64 -25.15 -14.01
CA LYS A 48 -1.75 -24.65 -12.65
C LYS A 48 -0.37 -24.48 -12.06
N ALA A 49 -0.11 -23.30 -11.48
CA ALA A 49 1.09 -23.05 -10.69
C ALA A 49 0.81 -23.48 -9.25
N ASP A 50 0.85 -24.80 -8.99
CA ASP A 50 0.46 -25.34 -7.69
C ASP A 50 1.27 -24.72 -6.55
N GLU A 51 2.58 -24.58 -6.70
CA GLU A 51 3.48 -23.94 -5.74
C GLU A 51 3.10 -22.48 -5.43
N TYR A 52 2.67 -21.73 -6.45
CA TYR A 52 2.20 -20.36 -6.27
C TYR A 52 0.87 -20.34 -5.50
N TRP A 53 -0.07 -21.21 -5.85
CA TRP A 53 -1.41 -21.24 -5.24
C TRP A 53 -1.45 -21.89 -3.85
N SER A 54 -0.53 -22.81 -3.54
CA SER A 54 -0.47 -23.51 -2.24
C SER A 54 0.16 -22.64 -1.16
N THR A 55 1.40 -22.20 -1.40
CA THR A 55 2.28 -21.59 -0.40
C THR A 55 2.79 -20.23 -0.84
N GLY A 56 3.20 -20.09 -2.11
CA GLY A 56 3.83 -18.87 -2.62
C GLY A 56 2.98 -17.61 -2.48
N ILE A 57 1.67 -17.71 -2.68
CA ILE A 57 0.75 -16.56 -2.53
C ILE A 57 0.60 -16.14 -1.07
N LYS A 58 0.60 -17.09 -0.13
CA LYS A 58 0.48 -16.80 1.31
C LYS A 58 1.74 -16.12 1.81
N GLU A 59 2.90 -16.65 1.43
CA GLU A 59 4.21 -16.09 1.78
C GLU A 59 4.47 -14.72 1.12
N SER A 60 4.07 -14.54 -0.15
CA SER A 60 4.20 -13.26 -0.82
C SER A 60 3.32 -12.20 -0.17
N ARG A 61 2.14 -12.57 0.31
CA ARG A 61 1.21 -11.64 0.98
C ARG A 61 1.64 -11.33 2.41
N SER A 62 2.22 -12.28 3.14
CA SER A 62 2.71 -12.03 4.51
C SER A 62 3.90 -11.07 4.55
N LYS A 63 4.78 -11.13 3.54
CA LYS A 63 5.96 -10.25 3.43
C LYS A 63 5.63 -8.83 2.96
N ARG A 64 4.41 -8.60 2.44
CA ARG A 64 4.00 -7.25 2.02
C ARG A 64 3.66 -6.43 3.27
N PRO A 65 4.28 -5.25 3.45
CA PRO A 65 3.91 -4.38 4.55
C PRO A 65 2.42 -4.05 4.43
N ARG A 66 1.67 -4.22 5.51
CA ARG A 66 0.28 -3.78 5.53
C ARG A 66 0.31 -2.27 5.47
N LEU A 67 -0.60 -1.67 4.72
CA LEU A 67 -0.69 -0.20 4.57
C LEU A 67 -0.80 0.53 5.93
N ARG A 68 -1.22 -0.18 6.99
CA ARG A 68 -1.33 0.32 8.35
C ARG A 68 -0.05 0.27 9.18
N ASP A 69 0.92 -0.56 8.81
CA ASP A 69 2.14 -0.76 9.62
C ASP A 69 3.22 0.30 9.33
N GLN A 70 2.92 1.30 8.49
CA GLN A 70 3.77 2.47 8.27
C GLN A 70 3.57 3.55 9.37
N VAL A 71 3.27 3.13 10.60
CA VAL A 71 3.27 4.03 11.75
C VAL A 71 4.71 4.11 12.25
N GLN A 72 5.26 5.32 12.24
CA GLN A 72 6.57 5.60 12.84
C GLN A 72 6.55 5.17 14.32
N PRO A 73 7.64 4.61 14.86
CA PRO A 73 7.70 4.36 16.29
C PRO A 73 7.70 5.72 17.01
N SER A 74 6.57 6.08 17.63
CA SER A 74 6.57 7.08 18.69
C SER A 74 7.02 6.38 19.96
N GLU A 75 8.26 6.67 20.37
CA GLU A 75 8.76 6.41 21.72
C GLU A 75 8.00 7.32 22.68
N ALA A 76 6.83 6.87 23.13
CA ALA A 76 6.15 7.46 24.26
C ALA A 76 5.88 6.34 25.26
N GLU A 77 6.65 6.35 26.35
CA GLU A 77 6.31 5.61 27.55
C GLU A 77 4.96 6.15 28.05
N VAL A 78 3.91 5.34 27.91
CA VAL A 78 2.58 5.66 28.45
C VAL A 78 2.44 4.90 29.75
N ASP A 79 2.32 5.67 30.83
CA ASP A 79 2.07 5.19 32.19
C ASP A 79 0.90 4.20 32.24
N GLY A 80 1.08 3.18 33.08
CA GLY A 80 0.29 1.96 33.12
C GLY A 80 -1.15 2.17 33.57
N GLU A 81 -2.08 1.96 32.66
CA GLU A 81 -3.30 1.20 32.96
C GLU A 81 -3.15 -0.16 32.29
N ASP A 82 -3.38 -1.25 33.02
CA ASP A 82 -3.35 -2.62 32.49
C ASP A 82 -4.54 -2.83 31.54
N MET A 83 -4.39 -2.32 30.31
CA MET A 83 -5.39 -2.28 29.23
C MET A 83 -5.89 -3.67 28.81
N SER A 84 -5.22 -4.74 29.26
CA SER A 84 -5.57 -6.14 29.02
C SER A 84 -6.83 -6.60 29.76
N THR A 85 -7.25 -5.85 30.78
CA THR A 85 -8.40 -6.19 31.63
C THR A 85 -9.74 -5.59 31.17
N LEU A 86 -9.71 -4.62 30.25
CA LEU A 86 -10.91 -3.90 29.84
C LEU A 86 -11.77 -4.73 28.88
N THR A 87 -13.06 -4.83 29.21
CA THR A 87 -14.05 -5.53 28.40
C THR A 87 -14.40 -4.71 27.15
N ALA A 88 -14.85 -5.35 26.07
CA ALA A 88 -15.22 -4.69 24.81
C ALA A 88 -16.20 -3.50 24.97
N ASN A 89 -17.11 -3.58 25.94
CA ASN A 89 -18.09 -2.53 26.22
C ASN A 89 -17.47 -1.32 26.93
N GLU A 90 -16.50 -1.55 27.81
CA GLU A 90 -15.79 -0.49 28.54
C GLU A 90 -14.91 0.31 27.58
N LEU A 91 -14.20 -0.38 26.67
CA LEU A 91 -13.43 0.27 25.60
C LEU A 91 -14.31 1.15 24.71
N ARG A 92 -15.51 0.67 24.33
CA ARG A 92 -16.46 1.48 23.56
C ARG A 92 -16.95 2.70 24.31
N LYS A 93 -17.20 2.56 25.62
CA LYS A 93 -17.64 3.67 26.47
C LYS A 93 -16.55 4.74 26.54
N ARG A 94 -15.32 4.35 26.87
CA ARG A 94 -14.19 5.30 26.92
C ARG A 94 -13.87 5.94 25.58
N LEU A 95 -13.90 5.19 24.48
CA LEU A 95 -13.75 5.74 23.12
C LEU A 95 -14.85 6.77 22.81
N LYS A 96 -16.09 6.50 23.23
CA LYS A 96 -17.22 7.43 23.06
C LYS A 96 -17.06 8.69 23.92
N ASP A 97 -16.56 8.56 25.15
CA ASP A 97 -16.28 9.68 26.04
C ASP A 97 -15.18 10.59 25.46
N MET A 98 -14.20 10.00 24.76
CA MET A 98 -13.19 10.72 23.95
C MET A 98 -13.71 11.23 22.59
N GLY A 99 -15.02 11.08 22.30
CA GLY A 99 -15.64 11.55 21.06
C GLY A 99 -15.41 10.65 19.83
N ILE A 100 -14.76 9.51 19.97
CA ILE A 100 -14.42 8.58 18.89
C ILE A 100 -15.56 7.57 18.70
N LYS A 101 -16.35 7.75 17.64
CA LYS A 101 -17.39 6.79 17.24
C LYS A 101 -16.76 5.58 16.55
N THR A 102 -16.93 4.39 17.13
CA THR A 102 -16.38 3.16 16.55
C THR A 102 -17.45 2.10 16.32
N ALA A 103 -17.37 1.40 15.19
CA ALA A 103 -18.22 0.25 14.86
C ALA A 103 -17.47 -1.10 15.01
N ALA A 104 -16.27 -1.07 15.58
CA ALA A 104 -15.43 -2.27 15.71
C ALA A 104 -16.07 -3.29 16.68
N ARG A 105 -16.08 -4.55 16.26
CA ARG A 105 -16.53 -5.69 17.07
C ARG A 105 -15.38 -6.48 17.70
N ASN A 106 -14.19 -6.44 17.07
CA ASN A 106 -13.00 -7.10 17.60
C ASN A 106 -12.40 -6.27 18.75
N ILE A 107 -12.08 -6.93 19.85
CA ILE A 107 -11.42 -6.38 21.04
C ILE A 107 -10.06 -5.82 20.67
N ASP A 108 -9.24 -6.55 19.91
CA ASP A 108 -7.89 -6.10 19.52
C ASP A 108 -7.95 -4.76 18.79
N ARG A 109 -8.93 -4.62 17.89
CA ARG A 109 -9.13 -3.38 17.14
C ARG A 109 -9.63 -2.24 18.01
N LEU A 110 -10.44 -2.52 19.03
CA LEU A 110 -10.88 -1.52 20.01
C LEU A 110 -9.71 -1.05 20.87
N LEU A 111 -8.81 -1.96 21.28
CA LEU A 111 -7.59 -1.65 22.01
C LEU A 111 -6.64 -0.78 21.19
N ASP A 112 -6.40 -1.12 19.93
CA ASP A 112 -5.55 -0.32 19.05
C ASP A 112 -6.09 1.11 18.87
N MET A 113 -7.39 1.25 18.63
CA MET A 113 -8.02 2.58 18.51
C MET A 113 -7.91 3.38 19.80
N TYR A 114 -8.05 2.72 20.95
CA TYR A 114 -7.89 3.38 22.25
C TYR A 114 -6.44 3.81 22.49
N ARG A 115 -5.46 2.97 22.17
CA ARG A 115 -4.03 3.33 22.26
C ARG A 115 -3.68 4.53 21.38
N ILE A 116 -4.17 4.55 20.15
CA ILE A 116 -3.97 5.69 19.23
C ILE A 116 -4.64 6.96 19.77
N ALA A 117 -5.78 6.84 20.44
CA ALA A 117 -6.50 7.97 21.00
C ALA A 117 -5.85 8.58 22.25
N MET A 118 -5.03 7.80 22.96
CA MET A 118 -4.30 8.23 24.16
C MET A 118 -2.91 8.83 23.83
N GLN A 119 -2.46 8.72 22.58
CA GLN A 119 -1.26 9.40 22.05
C GLN A 119 -1.62 10.77 21.50
#